data_AF-A0A928HTG7-F1
#
_entry.id   AF-A0A928HTG7-F1
#
_cell.length_a   1.000
_cell.length_b   1.000
_cell.length_c   1.000
_cell.angle_alpha   90.00
_cell.angle_beta   90.00
_cell.angle_gamma   90.00
#
_symmetry.space_group_name_H-M   'P 1'
#
loop_
_entity.id
_entity.type
_entity.pdbx_description
1 polymer ?
#
loop_
_entity_poly.entity_id
_entity_poly.type
_entity_poly.pdbx_seq_one_letter_code
_entity_poly.pdbx_strand_id
1 'polypeptide(L)'
;MKKRISELEKYYSGFPEWYWIYGLHDAEILSFSEMQLPPDWKSKTPRYNCLEIQLNSVGAMTKIKKIVFYNYSLKSDFDISTLKKPWWMGDKLTLLPDNRFLLEVEIEDAKGERYVFSITFEDVSVK
;
A
#
# COMPACT_ATOMS: atom_id res chain seq x y z
N MET A 1 -31.49 -2.31 9.81
CA MET A 1 -30.45 -2.25 8.75
C MET A 1 -29.75 -0.89 8.61
N LYS A 2 -30.37 0.26 8.95
CA LYS A 2 -29.74 1.60 8.76
C LYS A 2 -28.53 1.93 9.67
N LYS A 3 -28.37 1.30 10.84
CA LYS A 3 -27.26 1.57 11.77
C LYS A 3 -25.88 1.07 11.32
N ARG A 4 -25.83 0.00 10.51
CA ARG A 4 -24.57 -0.64 10.10
C ARG A 4 -23.85 0.09 8.96
N ILE A 5 -24.60 0.88 8.19
CA ILE A 5 -24.08 1.68 7.07
C ILE A 5 -23.40 2.96 7.60
N SER A 6 -23.95 3.60 8.64
CA SER A 6 -23.41 4.84 9.20
C SER A 6 -22.08 4.70 9.96
N GLU A 7 -21.75 3.50 10.47
CA GLU A 7 -20.46 3.24 11.13
C GLU A 7 -19.35 2.96 10.12
N LEU A 8 -19.67 2.28 9.01
CA LEU A 8 -18.73 2.03 7.91
C LEU A 8 -18.37 3.35 7.19
N GLU A 9 -19.35 4.20 6.89
CA GLU A 9 -19.11 5.50 6.22
C GLU A 9 -18.16 6.41 7.02
N LYS A 10 -18.21 6.34 8.36
CA LYS A 10 -17.31 7.10 9.25
C LYS A 10 -15.91 6.50 9.34
N TYR A 11 -15.78 5.20 9.09
CA TYR A 11 -14.50 4.48 8.99
C TYR A 11 -13.79 4.77 7.66
N TYR A 12 -14.54 4.93 6.57
CA TYR A 12 -13.98 5.13 5.23
C TYR A 12 -13.56 6.56 4.91
N SER A 13 -14.11 7.58 5.59
CA SER A 13 -13.81 8.99 5.28
C SER A 13 -12.35 9.41 5.55
N GLY A 14 -11.54 8.55 6.15
CA GLY A 14 -10.11 8.79 6.43
C GLY A 14 -9.15 7.91 5.64
N PHE A 15 -9.63 6.92 4.88
CA PHE A 15 -8.76 6.04 4.10
C PHE A 15 -8.60 6.56 2.66
N PRO A 16 -7.46 6.27 2.01
CA PRO A 16 -7.27 6.56 0.59
C PRO A 16 -8.38 5.92 -0.25
N GLU A 17 -8.82 6.60 -1.31
CA GLU A 17 -9.92 6.14 -2.17
C GLU A 17 -9.67 4.76 -2.80
N TRP A 18 -8.41 4.39 -3.01
CA TRP A 18 -8.03 3.09 -3.56
C TRP A 18 -8.10 1.95 -2.54
N TYR A 19 -8.15 2.28 -1.24
CA TYR A 19 -8.12 1.28 -0.18
C TYR A 19 -9.50 0.68 0.01
N TRP A 20 -9.66 -0.52 -0.52
CA TRP A 20 -10.76 -1.41 -0.20
C TRP A 20 -10.23 -2.61 0.58
N ILE A 21 -11.05 -3.15 1.47
CA ILE A 21 -10.65 -4.35 2.21
C ILE A 21 -10.62 -5.52 1.22
N TYR A 22 -9.50 -6.25 1.17
CA TYR A 22 -9.24 -7.44 0.35
C TYR A 22 -9.15 -7.27 -1.17
N GLY A 23 -9.41 -6.12 -1.76
CA GLY A 23 -9.46 -6.12 -3.24
C GLY A 23 -8.09 -6.12 -3.93
N LEU A 24 -6.97 -6.08 -3.19
CA LEU A 24 -5.63 -6.42 -3.71
C LEU A 24 -5.23 -7.88 -3.45
N HIS A 25 -6.05 -8.66 -2.74
CA HIS A 25 -5.83 -10.10 -2.56
C HIS A 25 -5.66 -10.78 -3.92
N ASP A 26 -4.71 -11.71 -4.02
CA ASP A 26 -4.29 -12.41 -5.24
C ASP A 26 -3.58 -11.54 -6.30
N ALA A 27 -3.27 -10.27 -6.02
CA ALA A 27 -2.42 -9.48 -6.92
C ALA A 27 -0.96 -9.95 -6.84
N GLU A 28 -0.36 -10.26 -7.98
CA GLU A 28 1.08 -10.55 -8.06
C GLU A 28 1.86 -9.22 -8.07
N ILE A 29 2.87 -9.12 -7.21
CA ILE A 29 3.80 -7.99 -7.19
C ILE A 29 4.88 -8.24 -8.25
N LEU A 30 4.89 -7.40 -9.27
CA LEU A 30 5.80 -7.48 -10.41
C LEU A 30 7.13 -6.79 -10.15
N SER A 31 7.10 -5.64 -9.48
CA SER A 31 8.31 -4.90 -9.13
C SER A 31 8.08 -3.98 -7.94
N PHE A 32 9.19 -3.66 -7.29
CA PHE A 32 9.29 -2.79 -6.14
C PHE A 32 10.45 -1.82 -6.38
N SER A 33 10.19 -0.51 -6.36
CA SER A 33 11.19 0.49 -6.74
C SER A 33 11.16 1.70 -5.81
N GLU A 34 12.31 2.00 -5.23
CA GLU A 34 12.52 3.11 -4.31
C GLU A 34 13.17 4.28 -5.05
N MET A 35 12.65 5.50 -4.85
CA MET A 35 13.15 6.69 -5.52
C MET A 35 13.23 7.88 -4.56
N GLN A 36 14.35 8.58 -4.57
CA GLN A 36 14.47 9.91 -3.98
C GLN A 36 13.92 10.95 -4.95
N LEU A 37 13.10 11.86 -4.45
CA LEU A 37 12.50 12.94 -5.24
C LEU A 37 13.24 14.24 -4.95
N PRO A 38 13.42 15.10 -5.96
CA PRO A 38 13.93 16.44 -5.72
C PRO A 38 12.94 17.20 -4.82
N PRO A 39 13.41 17.87 -3.78
CA PRO A 39 12.51 18.51 -2.83
C PRO A 39 11.76 19.67 -3.48
N ASP A 40 10.42 19.61 -3.45
CA ASP A 40 9.55 20.70 -3.89
C ASP A 40 9.18 21.60 -2.71
N TRP A 41 10.09 22.53 -2.39
CA TRP A 41 9.89 23.49 -1.29
C TRP A 41 8.75 24.50 -1.51
N LYS A 42 8.16 24.54 -2.71
CA LYS A 42 7.02 25.42 -3.02
C LYS A 42 5.67 24.76 -2.74
N SER A 43 5.63 23.43 -2.62
CA SER A 43 4.43 22.70 -2.26
C SER A 43 4.13 22.86 -0.76
N LYS A 44 2.83 22.94 -0.42
CA LYS A 44 2.38 22.86 0.98
C LYS A 44 2.61 21.46 1.57
N THR A 45 2.71 20.45 0.71
CA THR A 45 2.97 19.04 1.04
C THR A 45 4.16 18.57 0.19
N PRO A 46 5.38 18.94 0.58
CA PRO A 46 6.59 18.56 -0.15
C PRO A 46 6.77 17.04 -0.16
N ARG A 47 7.19 16.49 -1.30
CA ARG A 47 7.49 15.06 -1.47
C ARG A 47 9.00 14.87 -1.61
N TYR A 48 9.57 13.96 -0.83
CA TYR A 48 11.02 13.75 -0.72
C TYR A 48 11.46 12.38 -1.22
N ASN A 49 10.59 11.37 -1.12
CA ASN A 49 10.83 10.05 -1.65
C ASN A 49 9.50 9.42 -2.10
N CYS A 50 9.60 8.34 -2.87
CA CYS A 50 8.46 7.48 -3.13
C CYS A 50 8.86 6.02 -3.29
N LEU A 51 7.91 5.15 -2.97
CA LEU A 51 7.97 3.74 -3.21
C LEU A 51 6.91 3.37 -4.25
N GLU A 52 7.33 2.77 -5.35
CA GLU A 52 6.46 2.26 -6.40
C GLU A 52 6.35 0.73 -6.31
N ILE A 53 5.10 0.23 -6.28
CA ILE A 53 4.77 -1.19 -6.41
C ILE A 53 3.98 -1.38 -7.71
N GLN A 54 4.50 -2.20 -8.62
CA GLN A 54 3.77 -2.61 -9.82
C GLN A 54 3.11 -3.96 -9.59
N LEU A 55 1.87 -4.09 -10.06
CA LEU A 55 0.99 -5.20 -9.78
C LEU A 55 0.43 -5.81 -11.07
N ASN A 56 0.34 -7.13 -11.07
CA ASN A 56 -0.51 -7.88 -11.97
C ASN A 56 -1.78 -8.28 -11.23
N SER A 57 -2.85 -7.54 -11.49
CA SER A 57 -4.13 -7.65 -10.77
C SER A 57 -5.16 -8.52 -11.48
N VAL A 58 -4.76 -9.37 -12.43
CA VAL A 58 -5.69 -10.23 -13.19
C VAL A 58 -6.50 -11.16 -12.28
N GLY A 59 -5.94 -11.58 -11.14
CA GLY A 59 -6.63 -12.40 -10.13
C GLY A 59 -7.32 -11.61 -9.02
N ALA A 60 -7.02 -10.32 -8.89
CA ALA A 60 -7.51 -9.50 -7.80
C ALA A 60 -8.86 -8.84 -8.13
N MET A 61 -9.60 -8.42 -7.11
CA MET A 61 -10.84 -7.65 -7.31
C MET A 61 -10.56 -6.18 -7.69
N THR A 62 -9.36 -5.87 -8.19
CA THR A 62 -8.90 -4.52 -8.58
C THR A 62 -8.47 -4.40 -10.02
N LYS A 63 -8.46 -3.15 -10.50
CA LYS A 63 -7.81 -2.76 -11.75
C LYS A 63 -6.50 -2.00 -11.52
N ILE A 64 -6.13 -1.74 -10.26
CA ILE A 64 -4.88 -1.07 -9.91
C ILE A 64 -3.72 -1.91 -10.44
N LYS A 65 -2.86 -1.30 -11.23
CA LYS A 65 -1.63 -1.89 -11.75
C LYS A 65 -0.40 -1.30 -11.08
N LYS A 66 -0.58 -0.18 -10.39
CA LYS A 66 0.52 0.54 -9.75
C LYS A 66 0.06 1.29 -8.52
N ILE A 67 0.86 1.20 -7.46
CA ILE A 67 0.69 2.01 -6.25
C ILE A 67 1.99 2.76 -6.01
N VAL A 68 1.88 4.07 -5.76
CA VAL A 68 3.02 4.93 -5.43
C VAL A 68 2.76 5.54 -4.07
N PHE A 69 3.56 5.17 -3.08
CA PHE A 69 3.53 5.73 -1.72
C PHE A 69 4.54 6.86 -1.62
N TYR A 70 4.11 8.04 -1.20
CA TYR A 70 4.95 9.22 -1.06
C TYR A 70 5.35 9.45 0.40
N ASN A 71 6.56 9.99 0.60
CA ASN A 71 7.14 10.23 1.93
C ASN A 71 7.09 8.95 2.77
N TYR A 72 7.49 7.83 2.15
CA TYR A 72 7.41 6.52 2.74
C TYR A 72 8.60 6.24 3.66
N SER A 73 8.39 5.33 4.60
CA SER A 73 9.43 4.67 5.37
C SER A 73 9.05 3.21 5.54
N LEU A 74 9.94 2.31 5.11
CA LEU A 74 9.84 0.88 5.37
C LEU A 74 10.15 0.63 6.85
N LYS A 75 9.34 -0.24 7.47
CA LYS A 75 9.52 -0.68 8.87
C LYS A 75 10.02 -2.11 8.99
N SER A 76 10.07 -2.83 7.89
CA SER A 76 10.48 -4.22 7.84
C SER A 76 11.93 -4.35 7.40
N ASP A 77 12.66 -5.26 8.03
CA ASP A 77 14.05 -5.60 7.69
C ASP A 77 14.14 -6.54 6.47
N PHE A 78 13.03 -6.71 5.76
CA PHE A 78 12.88 -7.66 4.68
C PHE A 78 12.83 -6.95 3.32
N ASP A 79 13.68 -7.40 2.39
CA ASP A 79 13.72 -6.89 1.03
C ASP A 79 12.85 -7.74 0.09
N ILE A 80 11.69 -7.19 -0.29
CA ILE A 80 10.71 -7.83 -1.18
C ILE A 80 11.29 -8.12 -2.56
N SER A 81 12.28 -7.33 -3.02
CA SER A 81 12.90 -7.52 -4.33
C SER A 81 13.64 -8.86 -4.45
N THR A 82 13.92 -9.52 -3.32
CA THR A 82 14.54 -10.84 -3.26
C THR A 82 13.55 -11.99 -3.51
N LEU A 83 12.24 -11.73 -3.43
CA LEU A 83 11.21 -12.75 -3.62
C LEU A 83 10.99 -13.07 -5.10
N LYS A 84 10.69 -14.34 -5.36
CA LYS A 84 10.24 -14.80 -6.67
C LYS A 84 8.72 -14.91 -6.66
N LYS A 85 8.07 -14.16 -7.56
CA LYS A 85 6.61 -14.11 -7.73
C LYS A 85 5.85 -13.89 -6.42
N PRO A 86 6.11 -12.80 -5.68
CA PRO A 86 5.35 -12.48 -4.48
C PRO A 86 3.88 -12.16 -4.80
N TRP A 87 2.95 -12.77 -4.07
CA TRP A 87 1.51 -12.47 -4.13
C TRP A 87 1.03 -11.74 -2.88
N TRP A 88 0.15 -10.78 -3.08
CA TRP A 88 -0.52 -10.03 -2.04
C TRP A 88 -1.65 -10.87 -1.44
N MET A 89 -1.45 -11.37 -0.22
CA MET A 89 -2.41 -12.26 0.47
C MET A 89 -3.36 -11.52 1.38
N GLY A 90 -3.01 -10.31 1.80
CA GLY A 90 -3.83 -9.56 2.73
C GLY A 90 -3.15 -8.28 3.12
N ASP A 91 -3.93 -7.37 3.67
CA ASP A 91 -3.41 -6.10 4.14
C ASP A 91 -4.28 -5.53 5.25
N LYS A 92 -3.68 -4.58 5.95
CA LYS A 92 -4.33 -3.77 6.96
C LYS A 92 -3.78 -2.36 6.90
N LEU A 93 -4.67 -1.40 6.69
CA LEU A 93 -4.35 0.02 6.72
C LEU A 93 -4.79 0.65 8.04
N THR A 94 -3.88 1.37 8.68
CA THR A 94 -4.11 2.08 9.95
C THR A 94 -3.75 3.55 9.81
N LEU A 95 -4.65 4.46 10.21
CA LEU A 95 -4.34 5.88 10.33
C LEU A 95 -3.58 6.13 11.64
N LEU A 96 -2.42 6.78 11.55
CA LEU A 96 -1.55 7.11 12.68
C LEU A 96 -1.89 8.50 13.27
N PRO A 97 -1.52 8.77 14.53
CA PRO A 97 -1.83 10.05 15.20
C PRO A 97 -1.22 11.30 14.53
N ASP A 98 -0.18 11.13 13.72
CA ASP A 98 0.53 12.19 13.00
C ASP A 98 0.01 12.39 11.57
N ASN A 99 -1.20 11.90 11.27
CA ASN A 99 -1.84 11.93 9.94
C ASN A 99 -1.10 11.14 8.85
N ARG A 100 -0.20 10.24 9.21
CA ARG A 100 0.36 9.24 8.28
C ARG A 100 -0.46 7.97 8.28
N PHE A 101 -0.23 7.15 7.28
CA PHE A 101 -0.79 5.81 7.19
C PHE A 101 0.29 4.76 7.48
N LEU A 102 -0.10 3.67 8.13
CA LEU A 102 0.65 2.42 8.22
C LEU A 102 -0.10 1.36 7.43
N LEU A 103 0.54 0.82 6.39
CA LEU A 103 0.06 -0.34 5.65
C LEU A 103 0.92 -1.55 6.04
N GLU A 104 0.27 -2.56 6.60
CA GLU A 104 0.83 -3.88 6.84
C GLU A 104 0.33 -4.81 5.74
N VAL A 105 1.23 -5.47 5.00
CA VAL A 105 0.88 -6.33 3.87
C VAL A 105 1.45 -7.72 4.09
N GLU A 106 0.59 -8.72 3.99
CA GLU A 106 0.94 -10.12 3.97
C GLU A 106 1.26 -10.54 2.52
N ILE A 107 2.47 -11.05 2.31
CA ILE A 107 2.94 -11.60 1.04
C ILE A 107 3.17 -13.10 1.19
N GLU A 108 2.84 -13.87 0.14
CA GLU A 108 3.31 -15.25 -0.03
C GLU A 108 4.20 -15.34 -1.29
N ASP A 109 5.32 -16.04 -1.22
CA ASP A 109 6.22 -16.24 -2.36
C ASP A 109 5.91 -17.54 -3.14
N ALA A 110 6.64 -17.78 -4.25
CA ALA A 110 6.50 -19.00 -5.06
C ALA A 110 6.71 -20.33 -4.30
N LYS A 111 7.31 -20.31 -3.12
CA LYS A 111 7.53 -21.49 -2.27
C LYS A 111 6.44 -21.67 -1.21
N GLY A 112 5.51 -20.72 -1.09
CA GLY A 112 4.51 -20.70 -0.04
C GLY A 112 5.03 -20.11 1.27
N GLU A 113 6.21 -19.47 1.28
CA GLU A 113 6.72 -18.78 2.46
C GLU A 113 5.99 -17.44 2.62
N ARG A 114 5.62 -17.13 3.87
CA ARG A 114 4.84 -15.93 4.19
C ARG A 114 5.69 -14.88 4.86
N TYR A 115 5.48 -13.65 4.41
CA TYR A 115 6.19 -12.47 4.84
C TYR A 115 5.19 -11.38 5.19
N VAL A 116 5.52 -10.56 6.19
CA VAL A 116 4.78 -9.33 6.46
C VAL A 116 5.72 -8.18 6.26
N PHE A 117 5.34 -7.25 5.38
CA PHE A 117 6.06 -6.00 5.25
C PHE A 117 5.18 -4.81 5.61
N SER A 118 5.80 -3.81 6.22
CA SER A 118 5.11 -2.65 6.78
C SER A 118 5.68 -1.37 6.20
N ILE A 119 4.80 -0.54 5.65
CA ILE A 119 5.13 0.77 5.09
C ILE A 119 4.37 1.83 5.86
N THR A 120 5.08 2.86 6.33
CA THR A 120 4.44 4.13 6.70
C THR A 120 4.54 5.12 5.54
N PHE A 121 3.51 5.91 5.26
CA PHE A 121 3.50 6.91 4.17
C PHE A 121 2.54 8.08 4.47
N GLU A 122 2.71 9.21 3.78
CA GLU A 122 1.85 10.40 3.94
C GLU A 122 0.76 10.49 2.87
N ASP A 123 1.07 10.08 1.64
CA ASP A 123 0.18 10.20 0.50
C ASP A 123 0.39 9.05 -0.48
N VAL A 124 -0.59 8.80 -1.34
CA VAL A 124 -0.61 7.63 -2.21
C VAL A 124 -1.33 7.92 -3.53
N SER A 125 -0.74 7.45 -4.63
CA SER A 125 -1.33 7.50 -5.96
C SER A 125 -1.46 6.10 -6.53
N VAL A 126 -2.60 5.80 -7.16
CA VAL A 126 -2.83 4.54 -7.86
C VAL A 126 -3.08 4.77 -9.35
N LYS A 127 -2.69 3.81 -10.18
CA LYS A 127 -2.95 3.79 -11.63
C LYS A 127 -3.34 2.40 -12.10
#